data_AF-A0A1F4DHF3-F1
#
_entry.id   AF-A0A1F4DHF3-F1
#
_cell.length_a   1.000
_cell.length_b   1.000
_cell.length_c   1.000
_cell.angle_alpha   90.00
_cell.angle_beta   90.00
_cell.angle_gamma   90.00
#
_symmetry.space_group_name_H-M   'P 1'
#
loop_
_entity.id
_entity.type
_entity.pdbx_description
1 polymer ?
#
loop_
_entity_poly.entity_id
_entity_poly.type
_entity_poly.pdbx_seq_one_letter_code
_entity_poly.pdbx_strand_id
1 'polypeptide(L)' 'MSLPGVVGTAQSLCDGKSCIKVYVIRKTPELDRKIPASLEGYPVVIEETGEIKALSKERR' A
#
# COMPACT_ATOMS: atom_id res chain seq x y z
N MET A 1 11.17 -7.54 7.82
CA MET A 1 10.93 -7.88 6.40
C MET A 1 10.08 -6.79 5.80
N SER A 2 10.55 -6.16 4.72
CA SER A 2 9.84 -5.11 3.99
C SER A 2 10.16 -5.30 2.51
N LEU A 3 9.12 -5.40 1.66
CA LEU A 3 9.31 -5.40 0.22
C LEU A 3 9.81 -4.00 -0.20
N PRO A 4 10.97 -3.87 -0.86
CA PRO A 4 11.48 -2.56 -1.28
C PRO A 4 10.45 -1.81 -2.12
N GLY A 5 10.19 -0.55 -1.78
CA GLY A 5 9.19 0.28 -2.45
C GLY A 5 7.80 0.28 -1.79
N VAL A 6 7.51 -0.63 -0.86
CA VAL A 6 6.28 -0.59 -0.03
C VAL A 6 6.52 0.31 1.18
N VAL A 7 5.62 1.28 1.39
CA VAL A 7 5.66 2.25 2.50
C VAL A 7 4.55 2.03 3.53
N GLY A 8 3.55 1.19 3.22
CA GLY A 8 2.50 0.87 4.17
C GLY A 8 1.49 -0.13 3.63
N THR A 9 0.67 -0.65 4.54
CA THR A 9 -0.47 -1.53 4.23
C THR A 9 -1.66 -1.14 5.09
N ALA A 10 -2.87 -1.23 4.56
CA ALA A 10 -4.09 -0.96 5.30
C ALA A 10 -5.22 -1.89 4.88
N GLN A 11 -6.18 -2.10 5.79
CA GLN A 11 -7.49 -2.64 5.43
C GLN A 11 -8.39 -1.48 4.99
N SER A 12 -9.11 -1.67 3.89
CA SER A 12 -9.98 -0.64 3.31
C SER A 12 -11.21 -1.28 2.68
N LEU A 13 -12.11 -0.44 2.21
CA LEU A 13 -13.14 -0.82 1.25
C LEU A 13 -12.69 -0.39 -0.15
N CYS A 14 -12.65 -1.32 -1.10
CA CYS A 14 -12.44 -1.09 -2.52
C CYS A 14 -13.75 -1.43 -3.23
N ASP A 15 -14.38 -0.45 -3.87
CA ASP A 15 -15.72 -0.61 -4.48
C ASP A 15 -16.76 -1.21 -3.52
N GLY A 16 -16.71 -0.80 -2.25
CA GLY A 16 -17.61 -1.26 -1.19
C GLY A 16 -17.32 -2.65 -0.63
N LYS A 17 -16.26 -3.34 -1.08
CA LYS A 17 -15.84 -4.65 -0.58
C LYS A 17 -14.55 -4.55 0.23
N SER A 18 -14.42 -5.35 1.28
CA SER A 18 -13.17 -5.44 2.05
C SER A 18 -11.99 -5.78 1.15
N CYS A 19 -10.94 -4.99 1.24
CA CYS A 19 -9.71 -5.14 0.48
C CYS A 19 -8.50 -4.76 1.31
N ILE A 20 -7.33 -5.20 0.84
CA ILE A 20 -6.04 -4.81 1.41
C ILE A 20 -5.43 -3.79 0.48
N LYS A 21 -5.17 -2.57 0.98
CA LYS A 21 -4.40 -1.55 0.28
C LYS A 21 -2.92 -1.71 0.58
N VAL A 22 -2.10 -1.69 -0.46
CA VAL A 22 -0.63 -1.62 -0.35
C VAL A 22 -0.19 -0.28 -0.90
N TYR A 23 0.43 0.52 -0.04
CA TYR A 23 0.95 1.84 -0.40
C TYR A 23 2.41 1.72 -0.82
N VAL A 24 2.74 2.28 -1.98
CA VAL A 24 4.08 2.23 -2.55
C VAL A 24 4.61 3.63 -2.87
N ILE A 25 5.93 3.77 -2.88
CA ILE A 25 6.59 5.02 -3.32
C ILE A 25 6.25 5.29 -4.78
N ARG A 26 6.33 4.25 -5.61
CA ARG A 26 6.02 4.30 -7.04
C ARG A 26 5.48 2.95 -7.50
N LYS A 27 4.46 2.94 -8.36
CA LYS A 27 4.02 1.73 -9.05
C LYS A 27 5.06 1.30 -10.07
N THR A 28 5.51 0.06 -9.96
CA THR A 28 6.46 -0.54 -10.89
C THR A 28 5.97 -1.93 -11.30
N PRO A 29 6.27 -2.39 -12.53
CA PRO A 29 5.93 -3.73 -12.98
C PRO A 29 6.54 -4.84 -12.10
N GLU A 30 7.65 -4.55 -11.42
CA GLU A 30 8.27 -5.48 -10.47
C GLU A 30 7.40 -5.66 -9.22
N LEU A 31 6.84 -4.57 -8.68
CA LEU A 31 5.96 -4.61 -7.53
C LEU A 31 4.64 -5.32 -7.88
N ASP A 32 4.06 -5.06 -9.05
CA ASP A 32 2.86 -5.76 -9.52
C ASP A 32 3.07 -7.29 -9.65
N ARG A 33 4.28 -7.74 -9.95
CA ARG A 33 4.62 -9.17 -10.03
C ARG A 33 4.88 -9.81 -8.67
N LYS A 34 5.39 -9.03 -7.71
CA LYS A 34 5.76 -9.52 -6.37
C LYS A 34 4.60 -9.47 -5.39
N ILE A 35 3.71 -8.50 -5.54
CA ILE A 35 2.54 -8.35 -4.67
C ILE A 35 1.43 -9.23 -5.24
N PRO A 36 0.88 -10.18 -4.46
CA PRO A 36 -0.18 -11.03 -4.94
C PRO A 36 -1.45 -10.20 -5.18
N ALA A 37 -2.23 -10.54 -6.20
CA ALA A 37 -3.50 -9.85 -6.50
C ALA A 37 -4.60 -10.11 -5.45
N SER A 38 -4.44 -11.16 -4.63
CA SER A 38 -5.34 -11.48 -3.52
C SER A 38 -4.61 -12.16 -2.38
N LEU A 39 -5.11 -12.00 -1.17
CA LEU A 39 -4.62 -12.67 0.04
C LEU A 39 -5.82 -13.13 0.86
N GLU A 40 -5.92 -14.44 1.12
CA GLU A 40 -7.03 -15.05 1.86
C GLU A 40 -8.42 -14.69 1.30
N GLY A 41 -8.52 -14.54 -0.02
CA GLY A 41 -9.76 -14.16 -0.69
C GLY A 41 -10.05 -12.65 -0.70
N TYR A 42 -9.26 -11.83 0.00
CA TYR A 42 -9.35 -10.38 -0.09
C TYR A 42 -8.54 -9.86 -1.28
N PRO A 43 -9.12 -8.99 -2.14
CA PRO A 43 -8.37 -8.34 -3.19
C PRO A 43 -7.30 -7.43 -2.61
N VAL A 44 -6.11 -7.47 -3.21
CA VAL A 44 -5.01 -6.58 -2.87
C VAL A 44 -4.91 -5.50 -3.95
N VAL A 45 -4.97 -4.24 -3.52
CA VAL A 45 -4.92 -3.08 -4.42
C VAL A 45 -3.68 -2.26 -4.10
N ILE A 46 -2.86 -2.03 -5.12
CA ILE A 46 -1.66 -1.22 -5.00
C ILE A 46 -2.02 0.25 -5.27
N GLU A 47 -1.58 1.15 -4.41
CA GLU A 47 -1.76 2.58 -4.53
C GLU A 47 -0.41 3.30 -4.42
N GLU A 48 -0.13 4.19 -5.37
CA GLU A 48 1.06 5.03 -5.32
C GLU A 48 0.79 6.24 -4.42
N THR A 49 1.61 6.42 -3.39
CA THR A 49 1.49 7.54 -2.44
C THR A 49 2.77 8.37 -2.33
N GLY A 50 3.87 7.92 -2.93
CA GLY A 50 5.19 8.47 -2.64
C GLY A 50 5.69 8.08 -1.25
N GLU A 51 6.64 8.83 -0.72
CA GLU A 51 7.18 8.62 0.62
C GLU A 51 6.20 9.10 1.70
N ILE A 52 5.85 8.21 2.63
CA ILE A 52 5.08 8.58 3.83
C ILE A 52 6.06 9.11 4.88
N LYS A 53 5.88 10.35 5.31
CA LYS A 53 6.68 11.00 6.36
C LYS A 53 5.77 11.47 7.48
N ALA A 54 6.25 11.35 8.72
CA ALA A 54 5.56 11.95 9.85
C ALA A 54 5.53 13.47 9.67
N LEU A 55 4.35 14.07 9.88
CA LEU A 55 4.24 15.52 10.01
C LEU A 55 5.08 15.96 11.22
N SER A 56 6.03 16.87 11.01
CA SER A 56 6.81 17.43 12.11
C SER A 56 5.85 18.16 13.05
N LYS A 57 5.90 17.85 14.35
CA LYS A 57 5.25 18.67 15.37
C LYS A 57 6.11 19.89 15.61
N GLU A 58 6.00 20.91 14.78
CA GLU A 58 6.32 22.26 15.23
C GLU A 58 5.25 22.65 16.24
N ARG A 59 5.56 22.36 17.52
CA ARG A 59 4.80 22.84 18.67
C ARG A 59 4.79 24.37 18.63
N ARG A 60 3.61 24.95 18.45
CA ARG A 60 3.30 26.30 18.94
C ARG A 60 2.58 26.18 20.26
#